data_AF-A0AAV2IJ86-F1
#
_entry.id   AF-A0AAV2IJ86-F1
#
_cell.length_a   1.000
_cell.length_b   1.000
_cell.length_c   1.000
_cell.angle_alpha   90.00
_cell.angle_beta   90.00
_cell.angle_gamma   90.00
#
_symmetry.space_group_name_H-M   'P 1'
#
loop_
_entity.id
_entity.type
_entity.pdbx_description
1 polymer ?
#
loop_
_entity_poly.entity_id
_entity_poly.type
_entity_poly.pdbx_seq_one_letter_code
_entity_poly.pdbx_strand_id
1 'polypeptide(L)'
;MGADDGVTVSFLCLSSAEFVCFLALLGQELSMTLWVTEMISGFRIVFFVQPMAFNNFFGNIRNCLFTIPVLMIVYLSVAKCMCVFKPLHFKNMFPVRRTVWIMAGFCVFAIVSYMPIFASIGFPELYDGNINKTRHML
;
A
#
# COMPACT_ATOMS: atom_id res chain seq x y z
N MET A 1 -26.98 -2.34 -16.85
CA MET A 1 -26.04 -3.48 -16.97
C MET A 1 -24.63 -3.22 -16.39
N GLY A 2 -24.24 -1.99 -16.01
CA GLY A 2 -22.85 -1.72 -15.57
C GLY A 2 -22.55 -1.82 -14.06
N ALA A 3 -23.52 -1.49 -13.18
CA ALA A 3 -23.28 -1.39 -11.72
C ALA A 3 -23.91 -2.51 -10.88
N ASP A 4 -24.79 -3.32 -11.48
CA ASP A 4 -25.42 -4.47 -10.80
C ASP A 4 -24.53 -5.73 -10.84
N ASP A 5 -23.47 -5.72 -11.66
CA ASP A 5 -22.56 -6.85 -11.77
C ASP A 5 -21.44 -6.74 -10.74
N GLY A 6 -21.44 -7.65 -9.76
CA GLY A 6 -20.45 -7.69 -8.67
C GLY A 6 -19.00 -7.82 -9.17
N VAL A 7 -18.81 -8.32 -10.39
CA VAL A 7 -17.51 -8.41 -11.06
C VAL A 7 -16.99 -7.02 -11.45
N THR A 8 -17.81 -6.16 -12.03
CA THR A 8 -17.42 -4.79 -12.42
C THR A 8 -17.04 -3.95 -11.20
N VAL A 9 -17.81 -4.07 -10.11
CA VAL A 9 -17.49 -3.40 -8.83
C VAL A 9 -16.15 -3.91 -8.28
N SER A 10 -15.88 -5.22 -8.39
CA SER A 10 -14.61 -5.79 -7.97
C SER A 10 -13.42 -5.23 -8.75
N PHE A 11 -13.56 -5.07 -10.06
CA PHE A 11 -12.51 -4.45 -10.90
C PHE A 11 -12.32 -2.96 -10.61
N LEU A 12 -13.41 -2.22 -10.39
CA LEU A 12 -13.33 -0.80 -10.03
C LEU A 12 -12.57 -0.60 -8.72
N CYS A 13 -12.90 -1.41 -7.71
CA CYS A 13 -12.25 -1.37 -6.41
C CYS A 13 -10.80 -1.88 -6.44
N LEU A 14 -10.49 -2.85 -7.31
CA LEU A 14 -9.11 -3.25 -7.55
C LEU A 14 -8.31 -2.10 -8.16
N SER A 15 -8.85 -1.46 -9.20
CA SER A 15 -8.19 -0.32 -9.87
C SER A 15 -7.99 0.87 -8.92
N SER A 16 -8.97 1.17 -8.07
CA SER A 16 -8.82 2.24 -7.08
C SER A 16 -7.76 1.90 -6.03
N ALA A 17 -7.69 0.65 -5.57
CA ALA A 17 -6.64 0.21 -4.64
C ALA A 17 -5.24 0.30 -5.28
N GLU A 18 -5.10 -0.13 -6.54
CA GLU A 18 -3.85 -0.01 -7.30
C GLU A 18 -3.43 1.45 -7.49
N PHE A 19 -4.38 2.34 -7.78
CA PHE A 19 -4.12 3.77 -7.89
C PHE A 19 -3.56 4.36 -6.58
N VAL A 20 -4.16 4.00 -5.44
CA VAL A 20 -3.67 4.45 -4.12
C VAL A 20 -2.28 3.86 -3.81
N CYS A 21 -2.03 2.60 -4.18
CA CYS A 21 -0.69 2.01 -4.08
C CYS A 21 0.34 2.76 -4.93
N PHE A 22 -0.05 3.22 -6.13
CA PHE A 22 0.82 3.98 -7.02
C PHE A 22 1.18 5.34 -6.43
N LEU A 23 0.25 6.03 -5.76
CA LEU A 23 0.55 7.28 -5.05
C LEU A 23 1.58 7.08 -3.94
N ALA A 24 1.48 5.98 -3.18
CA ALA A 24 2.48 5.64 -2.16
C ALA A 24 3.85 5.33 -2.77
N LEU A 25 3.87 4.64 -3.91
CA LEU A 25 5.10 4.37 -4.68
C LEU A 25 5.75 5.67 -5.17
N LEU A 26 4.97 6.62 -5.70
CA LEU A 26 5.51 7.93 -6.10
C LEU A 26 6.19 8.65 -4.93
N GLY A 27 5.58 8.64 -3.75
CA GLY A 27 6.19 9.21 -2.53
C GLY A 27 7.51 8.53 -2.14
N GLN A 28 7.56 7.20 -2.28
CA GLN A 28 8.77 6.41 -2.05
C GLN A 28 9.89 6.78 -3.03
N GLU A 29 9.61 6.79 -4.34
CA GLU A 29 10.60 7.10 -5.38
C GLU A 29 11.10 8.54 -5.30
N LEU A 30 10.23 9.50 -4.96
CA LEU A 30 10.65 10.88 -4.70
C LEU A 30 11.62 10.95 -3.51
N SER A 31 11.31 10.24 -2.42
CA SER A 31 12.18 10.19 -1.24
C SER A 31 13.55 9.58 -1.55
N MET A 32 13.57 8.52 -2.37
CA MET A 32 14.81 7.89 -2.83
C MET A 32 15.63 8.83 -3.73
N THR A 33 14.96 9.54 -4.64
CA THR A 33 15.62 10.51 -5.52
C THR A 33 16.26 11.63 -4.71
N LEU A 34 15.56 12.17 -3.70
CA LEU A 34 16.10 13.18 -2.79
C LEU A 34 17.34 12.67 -2.04
N TRP A 35 17.30 11.42 -1.55
CA TRP A 35 18.46 10.80 -0.90
C TRP A 35 19.66 10.68 -1.85
N VAL A 36 19.44 10.22 -3.09
CA VAL A 36 20.50 10.12 -4.09
C VAL A 36 21.09 11.49 -4.43
N THR A 37 20.26 12.54 -4.53
CA THR A 37 20.75 13.91 -4.77
C THR A 37 21.61 14.42 -3.62
N GLU A 38 21.25 14.10 -2.37
CA GLU A 38 22.05 14.46 -1.19
C GLU A 38 23.43 13.76 -1.24
N MET A 39 23.46 12.47 -1.57
CA MET A 39 24.69 11.67 -1.70
C MET A 39 25.60 12.19 -2.83
N ILE A 40 25.04 12.47 -4.01
CA ILE A 40 25.81 13.01 -5.15
C ILE A 40 26.35 14.42 -4.87
N SER A 41 25.60 15.24 -4.13
CA SER A 41 26.03 16.60 -3.76
C SER A 41 27.17 16.65 -2.73
N GLY A 42 27.58 15.48 -2.18
CA GLY A 42 28.52 15.42 -1.06
C GLY A 42 27.97 16.11 0.19
N PHE A 43 26.67 15.99 0.44
CA PHE A 43 25.96 16.62 1.55
C PHE A 43 26.02 18.16 1.58
N ARG A 44 26.17 18.82 0.42
CA ARG A 44 26.03 20.28 0.33
C ARG A 44 24.58 20.73 0.46
N ILE A 45 23.64 19.91 0.01
CA ILE A 45 22.20 20.10 0.18
C ILE A 45 21.74 19.11 1.23
N VAL A 46 21.40 19.60 2.42
CA VAL A 46 20.96 18.77 3.55
C VAL A 46 19.50 19.07 3.85
N PHE A 47 18.67 18.03 3.84
CA PHE A 47 17.27 18.13 4.22
C PHE A 47 17.12 18.04 5.74
N PHE A 48 16.13 18.74 6.29
CA PHE A 48 15.86 18.74 7.74
C PHE A 48 15.52 17.34 8.28
N VAL A 49 14.81 16.55 7.48
CA VAL A 49 14.52 15.14 7.76
C VAL A 49 15.29 14.27 6.77
N GLN A 50 15.87 13.17 7.25
CA GLN A 50 16.60 12.24 6.40
C GLN A 50 15.66 11.64 5.33
N PRO A 51 15.92 11.82 4.03
CA PRO A 51 15.01 11.32 2.98
C PRO A 51 14.86 9.79 2.99
N MET A 52 15.88 9.08 3.47
CA MET A 52 15.83 7.62 3.65
C MET A 52 14.78 7.17 4.67
N ALA A 53 14.56 7.97 5.73
CA ALA A 53 13.54 7.71 6.72
C ALA A 53 12.13 7.78 6.08
N PHE A 54 11.90 8.78 5.24
CA PHE A 54 10.66 8.88 4.44
C PHE A 54 10.52 7.73 3.44
N ASN A 55 11.59 7.31 2.78
CA ASN A 55 11.57 6.16 1.88
C ASN A 55 11.11 4.88 2.60
N ASN A 56 11.64 4.61 3.80
CA ASN A 56 11.21 3.47 4.63
C ASN A 56 9.75 3.61 5.06
N PHE A 57 9.31 4.80 5.47
CA PHE A 57 7.91 5.05 5.84
C PHE A 57 6.94 4.80 4.68
N PHE A 58 7.20 5.38 3.51
CA PHE A 58 6.39 5.15 2.31
C PHE A 58 6.45 3.70 1.83
N GLY A 59 7.59 3.03 1.97
CA GLY A 59 7.72 1.60 1.69
C GLY A 59 6.80 0.73 2.56
N ASN A 60 6.70 1.04 3.86
CA ASN A 60 5.79 0.34 4.77
C ASN A 60 4.31 0.63 4.45
N ILE A 61 3.97 1.89 4.14
CA ILE A 61 2.62 2.25 3.67
C ILE A 61 2.27 1.49 2.39
N ARG A 62 3.19 1.45 1.42
CA ARG A 62 3.00 0.72 0.17
C ARG A 62 2.76 -0.77 0.44
N ASN A 63 3.56 -1.42 1.29
CA ASN A 63 3.39 -2.84 1.61
C ASN A 63 2.03 -3.12 2.28
N CYS A 64 1.59 -2.24 3.18
CA CYS A 64 0.26 -2.30 3.79
C CYS A 64 -0.84 -2.23 2.71
N LEU A 65 -0.78 -1.20 1.86
CA LEU A 65 -1.77 -0.97 0.81
C LEU A 65 -1.77 -2.09 -0.24
N PHE A 66 -0.60 -2.62 -0.59
CA PHE A 66 -0.42 -3.68 -1.58
C PHE A 66 -1.01 -5.03 -1.13
N THR A 67 -1.19 -5.23 0.17
CA THR A 67 -1.87 -6.42 0.70
C THR A 67 -3.33 -6.49 0.24
N ILE A 68 -3.99 -5.35 0.07
CA ILE A 68 -5.41 -5.25 -0.37
C ILE A 68 -5.62 -5.79 -1.79
N PRO A 69 -4.93 -5.29 -2.85
CA PRO A 69 -5.10 -5.80 -4.21
C PRO A 69 -4.66 -7.26 -4.34
N VAL A 70 -3.67 -7.72 -3.57
CA VAL A 70 -3.31 -9.15 -3.54
C VAL A 70 -4.49 -10.01 -3.06
N LEU A 71 -5.13 -9.66 -1.95
CA LEU A 71 -6.31 -10.37 -1.45
C LEU A 71 -7.49 -10.29 -2.43
N MET A 72 -7.65 -9.16 -3.12
CA MET A 72 -8.67 -8.98 -4.16
C MET A 72 -8.43 -9.90 -5.36
N ILE A 73 -7.18 -10.01 -5.83
CA ILE A 73 -6.81 -10.90 -6.94
C ILE A 73 -7.08 -12.36 -6.56
N VAL A 74 -6.75 -12.75 -5.33
CA VAL A 74 -7.08 -14.10 -4.81
C VAL A 74 -8.59 -14.32 -4.81
N TYR A 75 -9.37 -13.37 -4.29
CA TYR A 75 -10.83 -13.43 -4.30
C TYR A 75 -11.40 -13.58 -5.72
N LEU A 76 -10.93 -12.77 -6.67
CA LEU A 76 -11.34 -12.84 -8.07
C LEU A 76 -10.94 -14.17 -8.73
N SER A 77 -9.77 -14.70 -8.38
CA SER A 77 -9.29 -15.99 -8.91
C SER A 77 -10.18 -17.13 -8.43
N VAL A 78 -10.52 -17.13 -7.13
CA VAL A 78 -11.46 -18.09 -6.54
C VAL A 78 -12.85 -17.96 -7.16
N ALA A 79 -13.33 -16.74 -7.41
CA ALA A 79 -14.61 -16.51 -8.09
C ALA A 79 -14.61 -17.15 -9.50
N LYS A 80 -13.56 -16.92 -10.29
CA LYS A 80 -13.42 -17.53 -11.63
C LYS A 80 -13.38 -19.05 -11.59
N CYS A 81 -12.67 -19.65 -10.64
CA CYS A 81 -12.64 -21.11 -10.47
C CYS A 81 -14.03 -21.67 -10.09
N MET A 82 -14.77 -20.97 -9.24
CA MET A 82 -16.12 -21.38 -8.85
C MET A 82 -17.14 -21.25 -10.00
N CYS A 83 -16.97 -20.30 -10.93
CA CYS A 83 -17.80 -20.22 -12.14
C CYS A 83 -17.79 -21.53 -12.93
N VAL A 84 -16.62 -22.16 -13.04
CA VAL A 84 -16.43 -23.40 -13.81
C VAL A 84 -16.89 -24.61 -13.01
N PHE A 85 -16.56 -24.66 -11.71
CA PHE A 85 -16.84 -25.83 -10.88
C PHE A 85 -18.32 -25.94 -10.46
N LYS A 86 -19.00 -24.81 -10.17
CA LYS A 86 -20.42 -24.78 -9.74
C LYS A 86 -21.19 -23.61 -10.36
N PRO A 87 -21.49 -23.65 -11.68
CA PRO A 87 -22.12 -22.53 -12.39
C PRO A 87 -23.52 -22.16 -11.85
N LEU A 88 -24.30 -23.13 -11.38
CA LEU A 88 -25.66 -22.90 -10.84
C LEU A 88 -25.65 -22.13 -9.50
N HIS A 89 -24.60 -22.27 -8.69
CA HIS A 89 -24.47 -21.56 -7.41
C HIS A 89 -23.86 -20.16 -7.58
N PHE A 90 -23.10 -19.94 -8.66
CA PHE A 90 -22.34 -18.71 -8.87
C PHE A 90 -23.22 -17.44 -8.84
N LYS A 91 -24.40 -17.49 -9.47
CA LYS A 91 -25.30 -16.32 -9.58
C LYS A 91 -25.79 -15.78 -8.23
N ASN A 92 -25.92 -16.65 -7.21
CA ASN A 92 -26.38 -16.26 -5.88
C ASN A 92 -25.24 -16.07 -4.87
N MET A 93 -24.01 -16.45 -5.21
CA MET A 93 -22.89 -16.46 -4.28
C MET A 93 -22.14 -15.12 -4.21
N PHE A 94 -22.22 -14.30 -5.28
CA PHE A 94 -21.48 -13.03 -5.42
C PHE A 94 -22.39 -11.77 -5.52
N PRO A 95 -23.31 -11.51 -4.57
CA PRO A 95 -24.04 -10.25 -4.55
C PRO A 95 -23.09 -9.09 -4.21
N VAL A 96 -23.28 -7.94 -4.87
CA VAL A 96 -22.48 -6.71 -4.69
C VAL A 96 -22.25 -6.36 -3.22
N ARG A 97 -23.29 -6.49 -2.38
CA ARG A 97 -23.22 -6.20 -0.94
C ARG A 97 -22.17 -7.05 -0.22
N ARG A 98 -22.06 -8.35 -0.53
CA ARG A 98 -21.06 -9.24 0.10
C ARG A 98 -19.65 -8.87 -0.34
N THR A 99 -19.44 -8.54 -1.61
CA THR A 99 -18.14 -8.09 -2.12
C THR A 99 -17.67 -6.84 -1.38
N VAL A 100 -18.55 -5.86 -1.16
CA VAL A 100 -18.20 -4.63 -0.40
C VAL A 100 -17.78 -4.95 1.04
N TRP A 101 -18.51 -5.84 1.73
CA TRP A 101 -18.14 -6.27 3.09
C TRP A 101 -16.81 -7.02 3.13
N ILE A 102 -16.55 -7.91 2.18
CA ILE A 102 -15.28 -8.65 2.08
C ILE A 102 -14.12 -7.67 1.87
N MET A 103 -14.29 -6.68 0.99
CA MET A 103 -13.29 -5.64 0.77
C MET A 103 -13.02 -4.80 2.02
N ALA A 104 -14.08 -4.36 2.71
CA ALA A 104 -13.92 -3.66 3.98
C ALA A 104 -13.12 -4.52 4.98
N GLY A 105 -13.39 -5.83 5.02
CA GLY A 105 -12.61 -6.81 5.79
C GLY A 105 -11.14 -6.85 5.40
N PHE A 106 -10.82 -6.87 4.10
CA PHE A 106 -9.42 -6.83 3.62
C PHE A 106 -8.70 -5.54 4.01
N CYS A 107 -9.37 -4.39 3.93
CA CYS A 107 -8.80 -3.12 4.37
C CYS A 107 -8.50 -3.14 5.88
N VAL A 108 -9.45 -3.60 6.70
CA VAL A 108 -9.24 -3.72 8.15
C VAL A 108 -8.10 -4.68 8.47
N PHE A 109 -8.08 -5.84 7.81
CA PHE A 109 -7.01 -6.83 7.98
C PHE A 109 -5.62 -6.26 7.64
N ALA A 110 -5.50 -5.54 6.53
CA ALA A 110 -4.24 -4.89 6.15
C ALA A 110 -3.80 -3.87 7.20
N ILE A 111 -4.71 -2.98 7.64
CA ILE A 111 -4.39 -1.96 8.65
C ILE A 111 -3.96 -2.61 9.97
N VAL A 112 -4.70 -3.59 10.47
CA VAL A 112 -4.40 -4.26 11.74
C VAL A 112 -3.06 -5.00 11.67
N SER A 113 -2.76 -5.66 10.55
CA SER A 113 -1.50 -6.41 10.38
C SER A 113 -0.27 -5.50 10.36
N TYR A 114 -0.40 -4.27 9.85
CA TYR A 114 0.70 -3.31 9.76
C TYR A 114 0.70 -2.27 10.90
N MET A 115 -0.35 -2.22 11.73
CA MET A 115 -0.42 -1.36 12.91
C MET A 115 0.82 -1.45 13.83
N PRO A 116 1.35 -2.64 14.20
CA PRO A 116 2.55 -2.71 15.05
C PRO A 116 3.78 -2.10 14.40
N ILE A 117 3.90 -2.20 13.07
CA ILE A 117 5.01 -1.59 12.31
C ILE A 117 4.94 -0.08 12.46
N PHE A 118 3.76 0.52 12.21
CA PHE A 118 3.57 1.97 12.37
C PHE A 118 3.74 2.45 13.82
N ALA A 119 3.34 1.64 14.81
CA ALA A 119 3.56 1.96 16.22
C ALA A 119 5.05 1.88 16.62
N SER A 120 5.83 1.03 15.94
CA SER A 120 7.27 0.88 16.20
C SER A 120 8.15 1.88 15.45
N ILE A 121 7.64 2.52 14.40
CA ILE A 121 8.38 3.53 13.64
C ILE A 121 8.47 4.81 14.48
N GLY A 122 9.66 5.09 14.99
CA GLY A 122 10.02 6.36 15.62
C GLY A 122 10.99 7.15 14.73
N PHE A 123 11.00 8.48 14.90
CA PHE A 123 11.98 9.37 14.28
C PHE A 123 12.91 9.96 15.36
N PRO A 124 13.77 9.15 16.01
CA PRO A 124 14.72 9.68 16.97
C PRO A 124 15.65 10.71 16.32
N GLU A 125 15.91 11.80 17.04
CA GLU A 125 16.97 12.74 16.68
C GLU A 125 18.32 12.04 16.94
N LEU A 126 19.03 11.70 15.87
CA LEU A 126 20.32 11.04 15.94
C LEU A 126 21.39 11.98 15.37
N TYR A 127 22.59 11.93 15.96
CA TYR A 127 23.75 12.66 15.47
C TYR A 127 24.31 11.97 14.23
N ASP A 128 24.43 12.71 13.13
CA ASP A 128 25.06 12.22 11.92
C ASP A 128 26.52 12.66 11.81
N GLY A 129 27.43 11.68 11.82
CA GLY A 129 28.87 11.92 11.64
C GLY A 129 29.27 12.41 10.25
N ASN A 130 28.42 12.24 9.22
CA ASN A 130 28.74 12.68 7.86
C ASN A 130 28.50 14.18 7.65
N ILE A 131 27.59 14.78 8.41
CA ILE A 131 27.20 16.20 8.29
C ILE A 131 27.45 17.01 9.55
N ASN A 132 27.97 16.39 10.62
CA ASN A 132 28.18 16.99 11.94
C ASN A 132 26.95 17.74 12.47
N LYS A 133 25.75 17.18 12.25
CA LYS A 133 24.47 17.76 12.66
C LYS A 133 23.53 16.67 13.17
N THR A 134 22.69 17.03 14.13
CA THR A 134 21.57 16.20 14.59
C THR A 134 20.41 16.30 13.60
N ARG A 135 19.89 15.16 13.17
CA ARG A 135 18.70 15.09 12.31
C ARG A 135 17.80 13.91 12.71
N HIS A 136 16.53 13.99 12.36
CA HIS A 136 15.60 12.88 12.55
C HIS A 136 15.96 11.74 11.59
N MET A 137 16.37 10.60 12.16
CA MET A 137 16.68 9.37 11.43
C MET A 137 15.76 8.25 11.87
N LEU A 138 15.65 7.20 11.05
CA LEU A 138 14.88 5.98 11.33
C LEU A 138 15.85 4.83 11.64
#